data_AF-A0A7X8FJ08-F1
#
_entry.id   AF-A0A7X8FJ08-F1
#
_cell.length_a   1.000
_cell.length_b   1.000
_cell.length_c   1.000
_cell.angle_alpha   90.00
_cell.angle_beta   90.00
_cell.angle_gamma   90.00
#
_symmetry.space_group_name_H-M   'P 1'
#
loop_
_entity.id
_entity.type
_entity.pdbx_description
1 polymer ?
#
loop_
_entity_poly.entity_id
_entity_poly.type
_entity_poly.pdbx_seq_one_letter_code
_entity_poly.pdbx_strand_id
1 'polypeptide(L)'
;MKSIQEILKGKPWLGWIIFAVTVIIVFFLGMLASSIIERRAEAIFAYTPAVTFPPDEPRNEVWGELFPREYNSYMKTSETDFKSKYNGSAMVDMLEESPRMAVLWAGYSFSKDYNQGRGHYYSIEDIQKTLRTGAPDEGVPSPQPNTCWTCKSPDVPRLMNKSGIAEFFRGTWDTKGTEIINHIGCADCHDSKTMNLRISRPTLLEAFEAMGRDIEEVSHQEMRSLVCAQCHVEYYFNKEIAEGVDYLVFPWRNGTTIEDLESYYDELGFSDWTHAMSRAPMLKAQHPDYEIYLTGVHAQRGVSCADCHMPFISEGGQKFTDHHIQSPLNNVANSCQVCHREETQELIEDVYSRQDKLLENRNILETLLVRCHVEAKAAWDRGADERQMKDILNGIRRAQWRWDFTAAGHGNSFHSPVETGRIITGGIAIAQEARVQLARLLSSQGYFEEIPYPDISTKAKAQEYIGLDMEMINKEKGLFLENVVPRWMGQGREREKREYVE
;
A
#
# COMPACT_ATOMS: atom_id res chain seq x y z
N MET A 1 39.79 -10.43 53.67
CA MET A 1 40.45 -9.31 52.98
C MET A 1 40.48 -8.13 53.94
N LYS A 2 41.64 -7.45 54.11
CA LYS A 2 41.71 -6.22 54.93
C LYS A 2 40.81 -5.15 54.32
N SER A 3 40.13 -4.36 55.13
CA SER A 3 39.27 -3.29 54.60
C SER A 3 40.13 -2.21 53.92
N ILE A 4 39.58 -1.49 52.95
CA ILE A 4 40.26 -0.36 52.29
C ILE A 4 40.76 0.64 53.35
N GLN A 5 39.98 0.86 54.41
CA GLN A 5 40.35 1.74 55.53
C GLN A 5 41.55 1.22 56.34
N GLU A 6 41.69 -0.09 56.53
CA GLU A 6 42.84 -0.70 57.24
C GLU A 6 44.12 -0.66 56.40
N ILE A 7 44.01 -0.81 55.08
CA ILE A 7 45.15 -0.72 54.15
C ILE A 7 45.66 0.73 54.07
N LEU A 8 44.74 1.70 54.05
CA LEU A 8 45.06 3.13 53.99
C LEU A 8 45.72 3.65 55.29
N LYS A 9 45.37 3.09 56.46
CA LYS A 9 46.04 3.42 57.74
C LYS A 9 47.50 2.94 57.80
N GLY A 10 47.84 1.82 57.14
CA GLY A 10 49.19 1.27 57.14
C GLY A 10 50.13 1.86 56.09
N LYS A 11 49.59 2.44 55.01
CA LYS A 11 50.35 3.03 53.89
C LYS A 11 49.64 4.27 53.35
N PRO A 12 49.83 5.46 53.97
CA PRO A 12 49.13 6.70 53.58
C PRO A 12 49.35 7.11 52.12
N TRP A 13 50.51 6.79 51.56
CA TRP A 13 50.85 7.04 50.15
C TRP A 13 49.93 6.31 49.16
N LEU A 14 49.38 5.15 49.55
CA LEU A 14 48.45 4.40 48.72
C LEU A 14 47.11 5.13 48.54
N GLY A 15 46.69 5.90 49.55
CA GLY A 15 45.50 6.76 49.47
C GLY A 15 45.67 7.90 48.49
N TRP A 16 46.85 8.52 48.48
CA TRP A 16 47.19 9.56 47.51
C TRP A 16 47.26 9.02 46.07
N ILE A 17 47.75 7.80 45.87
CA ILE A 17 47.72 7.15 44.55
C ILE A 17 46.29 6.87 44.09
N ILE A 18 45.45 6.29 44.95
CA ILE A 18 44.04 6.02 44.60
C ILE A 18 43.32 7.33 44.27
N PHE A 19 43.51 8.39 45.08
CA PHE A 19 42.96 9.70 44.80
C PHE A 19 43.42 10.26 43.44
N ALA A 20 44.73 10.21 43.16
CA ALA A 20 45.27 10.69 41.88
C ALA A 20 44.71 9.90 40.68
N VAL A 21 44.62 8.57 40.79
CA VAL A 21 44.04 7.70 39.76
C VAL A 21 42.55 8.02 39.56
N THR A 22 41.78 8.21 40.63
CA THR A 22 40.36 8.58 40.53
C THR A 22 40.18 9.95 39.87
N VAL A 23 41.00 10.95 40.22
CA VAL A 23 40.97 12.28 39.58
C VAL A 23 41.27 12.17 38.08
N ILE A 24 42.26 11.37 37.70
CA ILE A 24 42.61 11.14 36.30
C ILE A 24 41.44 10.47 35.55
N ILE A 25 40.82 9.43 36.12
CA ILE A 25 39.67 8.75 35.50
C ILE A 25 38.48 9.70 35.34
N VAL A 26 38.14 10.47 36.39
CA VAL A 26 37.03 11.45 36.34
C VAL A 26 37.32 12.54 35.30
N PHE A 27 38.57 13.00 35.19
CA PHE A 27 38.99 13.96 34.17
C PHE A 27 38.79 13.41 32.75
N PHE A 28 39.23 12.18 32.48
CA PHE A 28 39.03 11.54 31.16
C PHE A 28 37.56 11.29 30.84
N LEU A 29 36.75 10.89 31.84
CA LEU A 29 35.29 10.76 31.68
C LEU A 29 34.62 12.12 31.39
N GLY A 30 35.09 13.19 32.04
CA GLY A 30 34.64 14.56 31.77
C GLY A 30 34.97 15.03 30.35
N MET A 31 36.20 14.76 29.88
CA MET A 31 36.59 15.05 28.49
C MET A 31 35.78 14.23 27.47
N LEU A 32 35.51 12.96 27.75
CA LEU A 32 34.67 12.12 26.90
C LEU A 32 33.23 12.66 26.84
N ALA A 33 32.64 13.02 27.99
CA ALA A 33 31.32 13.63 28.04
C ALA A 33 31.28 14.96 27.27
N SER A 34 32.29 15.82 27.44
CA SER A 34 32.41 17.06 26.68
C SER A 34 32.49 16.81 25.18
N SER A 35 33.32 15.86 24.73
CA SER A 35 33.45 15.47 23.33
C SER A 35 32.14 14.93 22.74
N ILE A 36 31.39 14.13 23.50
CA ILE A 36 30.08 13.62 23.09
C ILE A 36 29.05 14.75 22.97
N ILE A 37 29.03 15.68 23.92
CA ILE A 37 28.11 16.83 23.92
C ILE A 37 28.43 17.77 22.76
N GLU A 38 29.71 18.08 22.55
CA GLU A 38 30.19 18.96 21.48
C GLU A 38 29.88 18.35 20.12
N ARG A 39 30.18 17.06 19.89
CA ARG A 39 29.81 16.35 18.65
C ARG A 39 28.30 16.27 18.43
N ARG A 40 27.50 16.11 19.50
CA ARG A 40 26.02 16.17 19.40
C ARG A 40 25.54 17.56 19.01
N ALA A 41 26.13 18.61 19.58
CA ALA A 41 25.77 19.99 19.27
C ALA A 41 26.19 20.37 17.84
N GLU A 42 27.41 20.00 17.41
CA GLU A 42 27.88 20.16 16.04
C GLU A 42 26.99 19.41 15.03
N ALA A 43 26.54 18.20 15.36
CA ALA A 43 25.60 17.46 14.51
C ALA A 43 24.24 18.16 14.35
N ILE A 44 23.78 18.92 15.34
CA ILE A 44 22.52 19.67 15.30
C ILE A 44 22.65 20.96 14.49
N PHE A 45 23.79 21.67 14.59
CA PHE A 45 23.98 22.97 13.94
C PHE A 45 24.65 22.90 12.55
N ALA A 46 25.41 21.86 12.23
CA ALA A 46 26.13 21.75 10.97
C ALA A 46 25.32 21.14 9.81
N TYR A 47 24.13 20.56 10.07
CA TYR A 47 23.44 19.67 9.13
C TYR A 47 21.96 20.01 8.86
N THR A 48 21.50 21.24 9.06
CA THR A 48 20.19 21.66 8.51
C THR A 48 20.46 22.62 7.36
N PRO A 49 20.56 22.11 6.11
CA PRO A 49 20.75 22.96 4.95
C PRO A 49 19.59 23.96 4.86
N ALA A 50 19.88 25.20 4.48
CA ALA A 50 18.83 26.13 4.12
C ALA A 50 18.11 25.57 2.89
N VAL A 51 16.80 25.35 2.98
CA VAL A 51 15.99 24.85 1.87
C VAL A 51 15.96 25.92 0.78
N THR A 52 16.37 25.53 -0.43
CA THR A 52 16.49 26.42 -1.60
C THR A 52 15.35 26.23 -2.61
N PHE A 53 14.52 25.21 -2.45
CA PHE A 53 13.45 24.86 -3.38
C PHE A 53 12.05 25.27 -2.90
N PRO A 54 11.07 25.44 -3.81
CA PRO A 54 9.72 25.87 -3.45
C PRO A 54 8.94 24.79 -2.67
N PRO A 55 7.82 25.17 -2.01
CA PRO A 55 7.17 24.25 -1.08
C PRO A 55 6.58 22.96 -1.66
N ASP A 56 6.33 22.97 -2.97
CA ASP A 56 5.71 21.95 -3.79
C ASP A 56 6.69 21.34 -4.82
N GLU A 57 8.00 21.40 -4.56
CA GLU A 57 9.05 20.79 -5.37
C GLU A 57 8.85 19.27 -5.56
N PRO A 58 8.46 18.78 -6.76
CA PRO A 58 8.16 17.38 -6.98
C PRO A 58 9.40 16.55 -7.36
N ARG A 59 10.53 17.18 -7.71
CA ARG A 59 11.73 16.50 -8.21
C ARG A 59 12.58 16.01 -7.05
N ASN A 60 12.63 14.69 -6.86
CA ASN A 60 13.29 14.07 -5.70
C ASN A 60 14.79 14.36 -5.64
N GLU A 61 15.45 14.50 -6.78
CA GLU A 61 16.88 14.81 -6.88
C GLU A 61 17.24 16.14 -6.23
N VAL A 62 16.35 17.14 -6.29
CA VAL A 62 16.57 18.48 -5.69
C VAL A 62 16.57 18.39 -4.17
N TRP A 63 15.72 17.53 -3.59
CA TRP A 63 15.76 17.23 -2.17
C TRP A 63 17.04 16.48 -1.80
N GLY A 64 17.52 15.59 -2.68
CA GLY A 64 18.74 14.81 -2.49
C GLY A 64 20.04 15.62 -2.43
N GLU A 65 20.06 16.84 -2.97
CA GLU A 65 21.19 17.76 -2.83
C GLU A 65 21.39 18.20 -1.37
N LEU A 66 20.28 18.33 -0.63
CA LEU A 66 20.28 18.75 0.79
C LEU A 66 20.25 17.55 1.74
N PHE A 67 19.55 16.47 1.38
CA PHE A 67 19.32 15.28 2.20
C PHE A 67 19.83 14.00 1.51
N PRO A 68 21.15 13.88 1.25
CA PRO A 68 21.69 12.81 0.43
C PRO A 68 21.55 11.42 1.05
N ARG A 69 21.47 11.28 2.38
CA ARG A 69 21.34 9.97 3.03
C ARG A 69 19.95 9.38 2.83
N GLU A 70 18.94 10.17 3.11
CA GLU A 70 17.53 9.87 2.90
C GLU A 70 17.28 9.61 1.41
N TYR A 71 17.75 10.50 0.53
CA TYR A 71 17.61 10.30 -0.91
C TYR A 71 18.31 9.04 -1.42
N ASN A 72 19.58 8.81 -1.06
CA ASN A 72 20.30 7.63 -1.55
C ASN A 72 19.69 6.32 -1.03
N SER A 73 19.16 6.29 0.20
CA SER A 73 18.42 5.12 0.70
C SER A 73 17.07 4.96 0.00
N TYR A 74 16.34 6.05 -0.24
CA TYR A 74 15.10 6.06 -1.01
C TYR A 74 15.29 5.50 -2.44
N MET A 75 16.35 5.90 -3.12
CA MET A 75 16.63 5.46 -4.49
C MET A 75 16.85 3.95 -4.60
N LYS A 76 17.21 3.26 -3.49
CA LYS A 76 17.28 1.80 -3.46
C LYS A 76 15.93 1.12 -3.67
N THR A 77 14.81 1.84 -3.58
CA THR A 77 13.51 1.29 -4.00
C THR A 77 13.46 0.98 -5.51
N SER A 78 14.46 1.36 -6.30
CA SER A 78 14.66 0.83 -7.66
C SER A 78 15.21 -0.60 -7.69
N GLU A 79 15.68 -1.15 -6.57
CA GLU A 79 16.22 -2.51 -6.47
C GLU A 79 15.06 -3.52 -6.38
N THR A 80 14.91 -4.37 -7.41
CA THR A 80 13.82 -5.36 -7.52
C THR A 80 14.29 -6.80 -7.39
N ASP A 81 15.45 -7.03 -6.79
CA ASP A 81 16.11 -8.34 -6.70
C ASP A 81 15.61 -9.18 -5.51
N PHE A 82 15.10 -8.54 -4.45
CA PHE A 82 14.56 -9.25 -3.30
C PHE A 82 13.19 -9.86 -3.57
N LYS A 83 13.12 -11.20 -3.49
CA LYS A 83 11.87 -11.98 -3.51
C LYS A 83 11.84 -12.91 -2.29
N SER A 84 10.91 -12.65 -1.37
CA SER A 84 10.54 -13.60 -0.31
C SER A 84 9.68 -14.74 -0.88
N LYS A 85 9.24 -15.68 -0.03
CA LYS A 85 8.38 -16.79 -0.47
C LYS A 85 7.15 -16.33 -1.27
N TYR A 86 6.52 -15.22 -0.85
CA TYR A 86 5.25 -14.74 -1.45
C TYR A 86 5.32 -13.33 -2.03
N ASN A 87 6.09 -12.43 -1.42
CA ASN A 87 6.13 -11.02 -1.78
C ASN A 87 7.58 -10.51 -1.88
N GLY A 88 7.79 -9.21 -2.06
CA GLY A 88 9.12 -8.60 -2.12
C GLY A 88 9.14 -7.34 -2.97
N SER A 89 10.32 -6.97 -3.48
CA SER A 89 10.45 -5.89 -4.46
C SER A 89 10.45 -6.41 -5.90
N ALA A 90 10.58 -7.71 -6.11
CA ALA A 90 10.41 -8.34 -7.43
C ALA A 90 8.96 -8.21 -7.93
N MET A 91 8.81 -8.00 -9.24
CA MET A 91 7.49 -7.97 -9.88
C MET A 91 6.88 -9.39 -9.88
N VAL A 92 5.67 -9.52 -9.34
CA VAL A 92 4.91 -10.78 -9.34
C VAL A 92 3.56 -10.54 -10.01
N ASP A 93 3.26 -11.31 -11.05
CA ASP A 93 1.96 -11.29 -11.73
C ASP A 93 0.95 -12.10 -10.93
N MET A 94 0.07 -11.41 -10.22
CA MET A 94 -0.86 -12.05 -9.30
C MET A 94 -1.96 -12.82 -10.04
N LEU A 95 -2.22 -12.49 -11.31
CA LEU A 95 -3.14 -13.26 -12.16
C LEU A 95 -2.49 -14.56 -12.65
N GLU A 96 -1.15 -14.64 -12.71
CA GLU A 96 -0.44 -15.89 -12.99
C GLU A 96 -0.36 -16.77 -11.73
N GLU A 97 -0.07 -16.17 -10.58
CA GLU A 97 -0.06 -16.88 -9.28
C GLU A 97 -1.46 -17.40 -8.90
N SER A 98 -2.52 -16.63 -9.19
CA SER A 98 -3.89 -17.08 -9.02
C SER A 98 -4.78 -16.66 -10.21
N PRO A 99 -4.89 -17.53 -11.24
CA PRO A 99 -5.77 -17.29 -12.39
C PRO A 99 -7.25 -17.10 -12.03
N ARG A 100 -7.68 -17.60 -10.86
CA ARG A 100 -9.03 -17.39 -10.32
C ARG A 100 -9.36 -15.91 -10.20
N MET A 101 -8.38 -15.06 -9.85
CA MET A 101 -8.58 -13.62 -9.70
C MET A 101 -9.08 -12.94 -10.98
N ALA A 102 -8.64 -13.41 -12.16
CA ALA A 102 -9.16 -12.90 -13.43
C ALA A 102 -10.67 -13.16 -13.56
N VAL A 103 -11.13 -14.34 -13.14
CA VAL A 103 -12.56 -14.69 -13.15
C VAL A 103 -13.34 -13.86 -12.13
N LEU A 104 -12.82 -13.69 -10.91
CA LEU A 104 -13.49 -12.91 -9.85
C LEU A 104 -13.66 -11.44 -10.23
N TRP A 105 -12.77 -10.90 -11.05
CA TRP A 105 -12.85 -9.53 -11.56
C TRP A 105 -13.39 -9.44 -13.00
N ALA A 106 -14.13 -10.45 -13.48
CA ALA A 106 -14.69 -10.43 -14.82
C ALA A 106 -15.59 -9.19 -15.03
N GLY A 107 -15.31 -8.43 -16.09
CA GLY A 107 -15.96 -7.14 -16.37
C GLY A 107 -15.28 -5.93 -15.73
N TYR A 108 -14.18 -6.12 -14.99
CA TYR A 108 -13.42 -5.05 -14.35
C TYR A 108 -11.95 -5.05 -14.77
N SER A 109 -11.30 -3.89 -14.77
CA SER A 109 -9.93 -3.71 -15.31
C SER A 109 -8.88 -4.60 -14.64
N PHE A 110 -9.08 -4.99 -13.37
CA PHE A 110 -8.15 -5.88 -12.64
C PHE A 110 -8.07 -7.29 -13.26
N SER A 111 -9.08 -7.74 -14.01
CA SER A 111 -9.01 -9.01 -14.75
C SER A 111 -8.03 -8.99 -15.93
N LYS A 112 -7.69 -7.79 -16.44
CA LYS A 112 -6.72 -7.61 -17.53
C LYS A 112 -5.30 -7.72 -16.99
N ASP A 113 -5.04 -7.04 -15.88
CA ASP A 113 -3.69 -6.91 -15.30
C ASP A 113 -3.74 -6.51 -13.83
N TYR A 114 -3.08 -7.33 -13.00
CA TYR A 114 -2.89 -7.09 -11.58
C TYR A 114 -1.58 -7.75 -11.14
N ASN A 115 -0.67 -6.92 -10.66
CA ASN A 115 0.64 -7.33 -10.21
C ASN A 115 0.83 -6.86 -8.76
N GLN A 116 1.67 -7.57 -8.02
CA GLN A 116 2.13 -7.16 -6.70
C GLN A 116 2.85 -5.81 -6.79
N GLY A 117 2.69 -4.95 -5.78
CA GLY A 117 3.49 -3.74 -5.66
C GLY A 117 4.99 -4.04 -5.55
N ARG A 118 5.79 -3.26 -6.27
CA ARG A 118 7.26 -3.18 -6.13
C ARG A 118 7.66 -1.82 -5.53
N GLY A 119 8.95 -1.48 -5.54
CA GLY A 119 9.44 -0.27 -4.89
C GLY A 119 8.87 1.04 -5.46
N HIS A 120 8.75 2.06 -4.59
CA HIS A 120 8.11 3.35 -4.87
C HIS A 120 8.67 4.08 -6.11
N TYR A 121 9.95 3.88 -6.43
CA TYR A 121 10.59 4.37 -7.63
C TYR A 121 9.80 4.06 -8.92
N TYR A 122 9.13 2.91 -8.97
CA TYR A 122 8.40 2.46 -10.16
C TYR A 122 6.94 2.92 -10.22
N SER A 123 6.47 3.73 -9.26
CA SER A 123 5.07 4.16 -9.17
C SER A 123 4.52 4.80 -10.46
N ILE A 124 5.30 5.62 -11.16
CA ILE A 124 4.94 6.20 -12.46
C ILE A 124 5.03 5.17 -13.59
N GLU A 125 6.10 4.38 -13.61
CA GLU A 125 6.29 3.37 -14.65
C GLU A 125 5.16 2.33 -14.63
N ASP A 126 4.77 1.86 -13.44
CA ASP A 126 3.78 0.79 -13.28
C ASP A 126 2.37 1.26 -13.63
N ILE A 127 1.99 2.50 -13.26
CA ILE A 127 0.69 3.04 -13.67
C ILE A 127 0.63 3.33 -15.18
N GLN A 128 1.76 3.68 -15.79
CA GLN A 128 1.87 3.82 -17.23
C GLN A 128 1.82 2.46 -17.94
N LYS A 129 2.43 1.41 -17.39
CA LYS A 129 2.52 0.07 -18.02
C LYS A 129 1.31 -0.81 -17.81
N THR A 130 0.57 -0.62 -16.73
CA THR A 130 -0.55 -1.52 -16.44
C THR A 130 -1.63 -1.47 -17.52
N LEU A 131 -2.23 -2.62 -17.86
CA LEU A 131 -3.32 -2.69 -18.84
C LEU A 131 -4.60 -2.01 -18.33
N ARG A 132 -4.69 -1.72 -17.03
CA ARG A 132 -5.87 -1.09 -16.41
C ARG A 132 -6.12 0.33 -16.89
N THR A 133 -5.04 1.08 -17.19
CA THR A 133 -5.12 2.47 -17.72
C THR A 133 -5.37 2.52 -19.22
N GLY A 134 -5.48 1.37 -19.89
CA GLY A 134 -5.70 1.28 -21.32
C GLY A 134 -4.53 1.83 -22.14
N ALA A 135 -4.82 2.20 -23.39
CA ALA A 135 -3.88 2.73 -24.36
C ALA A 135 -4.42 4.05 -24.94
N PRO A 136 -4.45 5.13 -24.14
CA PRO A 136 -4.99 6.40 -24.60
C PRO A 136 -4.11 7.01 -25.71
N ASP A 137 -4.73 7.66 -26.68
CA ASP A 137 -4.06 8.38 -27.77
C ASP A 137 -4.93 9.59 -28.17
N GLU A 138 -4.54 10.33 -29.21
CA GLU A 138 -5.31 11.47 -29.73
C GLU A 138 -6.76 11.08 -30.05
N GLY A 139 -7.71 11.60 -29.24
CA GLY A 139 -9.14 11.33 -29.37
C GLY A 139 -9.62 10.02 -28.72
N VAL A 140 -8.73 9.23 -28.13
CA VAL A 140 -9.05 8.00 -27.39
C VAL A 140 -8.69 8.20 -25.91
N PRO A 141 -9.65 8.58 -25.05
CA PRO A 141 -9.36 8.82 -23.64
C PRO A 141 -9.09 7.51 -22.90
N SER A 142 -8.38 7.60 -21.78
CA SER A 142 -8.19 6.46 -20.88
C SER A 142 -9.53 6.02 -20.29
N PRO A 143 -9.75 4.71 -20.06
CA PRO A 143 -10.89 4.24 -19.29
C PRO A 143 -10.82 4.59 -17.80
N GLN A 144 -9.70 5.14 -17.32
CA GLN A 144 -9.49 5.50 -15.92
C GLN A 144 -9.55 7.03 -15.72
N PRO A 145 -10.06 7.52 -14.59
CA PRO A 145 -10.07 8.94 -14.27
C PRO A 145 -8.68 9.43 -13.81
N ASN A 146 -8.49 10.75 -13.76
CA ASN A 146 -7.29 11.37 -13.20
C ASN A 146 -7.01 10.97 -11.74
N THR A 147 -8.05 10.57 -11.02
CA THR A 147 -7.98 10.03 -9.66
C THR A 147 -6.98 8.88 -9.50
N CYS A 148 -6.71 8.10 -10.56
CA CYS A 148 -5.70 7.05 -10.52
C CYS A 148 -4.27 7.55 -10.26
N TRP A 149 -3.96 8.83 -10.52
CA TRP A 149 -2.65 9.42 -10.24
C TRP A 149 -2.39 9.70 -8.76
N THR A 150 -3.43 9.84 -7.94
CA THR A 150 -3.37 10.46 -6.61
C THR A 150 -2.28 9.86 -5.71
N CYS A 151 -2.14 8.54 -5.73
CA CYS A 151 -1.24 7.79 -4.87
C CYS A 151 0.05 7.37 -5.61
N LYS A 152 0.54 8.15 -6.57
CA LYS A 152 1.67 7.78 -7.43
C LYS A 152 2.77 8.82 -7.57
N SER A 153 2.57 10.06 -7.10
CA SER A 153 3.49 11.14 -7.43
C SER A 153 3.39 12.37 -6.51
N PRO A 154 4.51 13.04 -6.21
CA PRO A 154 4.52 14.36 -5.60
C PRO A 154 4.02 15.49 -6.53
N ASP A 155 3.85 15.24 -7.83
CA ASP A 155 3.17 16.19 -8.73
C ASP A 155 1.68 16.37 -8.38
N VAL A 156 1.08 15.41 -7.68
CA VAL A 156 -0.34 15.46 -7.29
C VAL A 156 -0.64 16.66 -6.38
N PRO A 157 0.02 16.83 -5.21
CA PRO A 157 -0.23 17.98 -4.35
C PRO A 157 0.13 19.31 -5.04
N ARG A 158 1.16 19.34 -5.89
CA ARG A 158 1.47 20.50 -6.75
C ARG A 158 0.28 20.89 -7.62
N LEU A 159 -0.31 19.95 -8.34
CA LEU A 159 -1.46 20.20 -9.21
C LEU A 159 -2.73 20.54 -8.43
N MET A 160 -2.98 19.87 -7.31
CA MET A 160 -4.11 20.18 -6.42
C MET A 160 -4.00 21.61 -5.87
N ASN A 161 -2.80 22.06 -5.46
CA ASN A 161 -2.57 23.43 -5.01
C ASN A 161 -2.74 24.46 -6.14
N LYS A 162 -2.36 24.11 -7.37
CA LYS A 162 -2.45 25.01 -8.54
C LYS A 162 -3.87 25.15 -9.09
N SER A 163 -4.65 24.06 -9.11
CA SER A 163 -5.94 23.98 -9.82
C SER A 163 -7.15 23.70 -8.92
N GLY A 164 -6.94 23.24 -7.70
CA GLY A 164 -7.99 22.76 -6.79
C GLY A 164 -8.19 21.25 -6.87
N ILE A 165 -8.70 20.66 -5.78
CA ILE A 165 -8.81 19.20 -5.60
C ILE A 165 -9.77 18.57 -6.62
N ALA A 166 -10.98 19.10 -6.75
CA ALA A 166 -11.98 18.59 -7.69
C ALA A 166 -11.53 18.74 -9.16
N GLU A 167 -10.80 19.81 -9.48
CA GLU A 167 -10.29 20.04 -10.84
C GLU A 167 -9.10 19.13 -11.18
N PHE A 168 -8.30 18.75 -10.19
CA PHE A 168 -7.30 17.71 -10.37
C PHE A 168 -7.95 16.37 -10.79
N PHE A 169 -9.04 15.97 -10.13
CA PHE A 169 -9.75 14.71 -10.42
C PHE A 169 -10.56 14.74 -11.71
N ARG A 170 -10.88 15.92 -12.25
CA ARG A 170 -11.69 16.05 -13.47
C ARG A 170 -10.99 15.47 -14.70
N GLY A 171 -11.72 14.69 -15.49
CA GLY A 171 -11.24 14.13 -16.75
C GLY A 171 -10.55 12.77 -16.62
N THR A 172 -10.03 12.28 -17.74
CA THR A 172 -9.42 10.96 -17.84
C THR A 172 -7.92 11.02 -17.58
N TRP A 173 -7.37 9.91 -17.09
CA TRP A 173 -5.99 9.74 -16.62
C TRP A 173 -4.93 10.29 -17.58
N ASP A 174 -5.14 10.15 -18.87
CA ASP A 174 -4.24 10.62 -19.93
C ASP A 174 -4.07 12.14 -19.97
N THR A 175 -5.06 12.91 -19.51
CA THR A 175 -5.06 14.38 -19.58
C THR A 175 -4.02 15.03 -18.67
N LYS A 176 -3.48 14.31 -17.68
CA LYS A 176 -2.39 14.76 -16.79
C LYS A 176 -1.06 14.05 -17.05
N GLY A 177 -0.98 13.22 -18.09
CA GLY A 177 0.22 12.43 -18.38
C GLY A 177 1.48 13.26 -18.62
N THR A 178 1.34 14.49 -19.14
CA THR A 178 2.44 15.44 -19.31
C THR A 178 2.81 16.15 -18.00
N GLU A 179 1.90 16.22 -17.04
CA GLU A 179 2.07 16.92 -15.77
C GLU A 179 2.70 16.05 -14.69
N ILE A 180 2.34 14.77 -14.64
CA ILE A 180 2.69 13.85 -13.54
C ILE A 180 3.77 12.89 -14.01
N ILE A 181 5.03 13.23 -13.73
CA ILE A 181 6.20 12.49 -14.24
C ILE A 181 7.17 12.06 -13.14
N ASN A 182 7.05 12.61 -11.93
CA ASN A 182 7.90 12.26 -10.79
C ASN A 182 7.29 11.08 -10.03
N HIS A 183 8.08 10.06 -9.71
CA HIS A 183 7.63 8.98 -8.83
C HIS A 183 7.45 9.47 -7.39
N ILE A 184 6.67 8.71 -6.61
CA ILE A 184 6.45 8.93 -5.17
C ILE A 184 7.73 9.45 -4.50
N GLY A 185 7.63 10.48 -3.68
CA GLY A 185 8.79 11.29 -3.35
C GLY A 185 8.77 11.96 -1.99
N CYS A 186 9.80 12.76 -1.74
CA CYS A 186 10.00 13.49 -0.49
C CYS A 186 8.77 14.37 -0.16
N ALA A 187 8.27 15.11 -1.15
CA ALA A 187 7.16 16.04 -0.99
C ALA A 187 5.80 15.36 -0.69
N ASP A 188 5.66 14.06 -0.91
CA ASP A 188 4.45 13.31 -0.54
C ASP A 188 4.30 13.19 0.98
N CYS A 189 5.42 13.14 1.71
CA CYS A 189 5.45 12.84 3.14
C CYS A 189 6.06 13.96 4.00
N HIS A 190 6.85 14.87 3.41
CA HIS A 190 7.58 15.89 4.16
C HIS A 190 7.15 17.31 3.80
N ASP A 191 7.03 18.15 4.83
CA ASP A 191 6.99 19.59 4.67
C ASP A 191 8.37 20.11 4.27
N SER A 192 8.43 20.83 3.17
CA SER A 192 9.65 21.38 2.58
C SER A 192 10.33 22.43 3.42
N LYS A 193 9.66 23.07 4.40
CA LYS A 193 10.30 24.10 5.24
C LYS A 193 10.82 23.51 6.56
N THR A 194 10.05 22.62 7.15
CA THR A 194 10.31 22.09 8.50
C THR A 194 10.89 20.68 8.49
N MET A 195 10.81 19.96 7.37
CA MET A 195 11.07 18.52 7.23
C MET A 195 10.18 17.62 8.09
N ASN A 196 9.19 18.19 8.78
CA ASN A 196 8.22 17.41 9.53
C ASN A 196 7.39 16.55 8.58
N LEU A 197 6.92 15.42 9.09
CA LEU A 197 5.91 14.62 8.42
C LEU A 197 4.66 15.47 8.20
N ARG A 198 4.09 15.41 6.99
CA ARG A 198 2.84 16.08 6.63
C ARG A 198 1.92 15.14 5.88
N ILE A 199 0.63 15.43 5.94
CA ILE A 199 -0.37 14.84 5.06
C ILE A 199 -0.56 15.79 3.86
N SER A 200 -0.11 15.35 2.70
CA SER A 200 -0.21 16.07 1.43
C SER A 200 -1.44 15.68 0.61
N ARG A 201 -2.16 14.60 1.00
CA ARG A 201 -3.39 14.13 0.35
C ARG A 201 -4.63 14.57 1.14
N PRO A 202 -5.45 15.49 0.58
CA PRO A 202 -6.65 15.98 1.27
C PRO A 202 -7.63 14.87 1.67
N THR A 203 -7.74 13.81 0.87
CA THR A 203 -8.66 12.70 1.14
C THR A 203 -8.45 12.05 2.51
N LEU A 204 -7.22 11.97 3.02
CA LEU A 204 -6.99 11.44 4.36
C LEU A 204 -7.50 12.40 5.45
N LEU A 205 -7.35 13.71 5.24
CA LEU A 205 -7.87 14.74 6.14
C LEU A 205 -9.41 14.69 6.16
N GLU A 206 -10.03 14.62 4.98
CA GLU A 206 -11.48 14.50 4.80
C GLU A 206 -12.03 13.22 5.44
N ALA A 207 -11.30 12.10 5.34
CA ALA A 207 -11.69 10.84 5.99
C ALA A 207 -11.65 10.94 7.52
N PHE A 208 -10.65 11.62 8.08
CA PHE A 208 -10.57 11.91 9.52
C PHE A 208 -11.71 12.81 9.98
N GLU A 209 -11.99 13.88 9.23
CA GLU A 209 -13.12 14.77 9.49
C GLU A 209 -14.46 14.00 9.45
N ALA A 210 -14.64 13.12 8.46
CA ALA A 210 -15.84 12.28 8.34
C ALA A 210 -16.01 11.29 9.51
N MET A 211 -14.92 10.88 10.15
CA MET A 211 -14.93 10.10 11.40
C MET A 211 -15.14 10.96 12.66
N GLY A 212 -15.19 12.29 12.53
CA GLY A 212 -15.23 13.21 13.66
C GLY A 212 -13.91 13.27 14.44
N ARG A 213 -12.78 13.03 13.77
CA ARG A 213 -11.42 13.04 14.35
C ARG A 213 -10.60 14.17 13.74
N ASP A 214 -9.78 14.83 14.56
CA ASP A 214 -8.79 15.77 14.08
C ASP A 214 -7.45 15.04 13.87
N ILE A 215 -6.91 15.11 12.66
CA ILE A 215 -5.62 14.50 12.33
C ILE A 215 -4.42 15.28 12.88
N GLU A 216 -4.60 16.55 13.25
CA GLU A 216 -3.56 17.37 13.85
C GLU A 216 -3.31 17.02 15.33
N GLU A 217 -4.26 16.34 15.98
CA GLU A 217 -4.14 15.90 17.38
C GLU A 217 -3.41 14.55 17.54
N VAL A 218 -3.00 13.91 16.43
CA VAL A 218 -2.33 12.61 16.46
C VAL A 218 -0.89 12.73 16.97
N SER A 219 -0.41 11.69 17.66
CA SER A 219 0.98 11.63 18.09
C SER A 219 1.95 11.50 16.91
N HIS A 220 3.22 11.88 17.12
CA HIS A 220 4.27 11.65 16.11
C HIS A 220 4.39 10.17 15.72
N GLN A 221 4.13 9.25 16.66
CA GLN A 221 4.17 7.82 16.41
C GLN A 221 3.02 7.35 15.50
N GLU A 222 1.83 7.93 15.63
CA GLU A 222 0.71 7.69 14.72
C GLU A 222 1.00 8.29 13.33
N MET A 223 1.59 9.49 13.29
CA MET A 223 1.96 10.15 12.02
C MET A 223 2.93 9.30 11.18
N ARG A 224 3.81 8.52 11.82
CA ARG A 224 4.72 7.54 11.18
C ARG A 224 4.01 6.37 10.48
N SER A 225 2.71 6.20 10.70
CA SER A 225 1.84 5.31 9.92
C SER A 225 0.90 6.08 8.99
N LEU A 226 0.43 7.27 9.41
CA LEU A 226 -0.52 8.06 8.62
C LEU A 226 0.06 8.61 7.32
N VAL A 227 1.36 8.91 7.26
CA VAL A 227 2.01 9.27 6.00
C VAL A 227 1.94 8.14 4.96
N CYS A 228 1.88 6.88 5.40
CA CYS A 228 1.65 5.71 4.55
C CYS A 228 0.16 5.59 4.18
N ALA A 229 -0.73 5.87 5.14
CA ALA A 229 -2.19 5.83 4.98
C ALA A 229 -2.77 6.89 4.03
N GLN A 230 -1.94 7.79 3.49
CA GLN A 230 -2.32 8.63 2.36
C GLN A 230 -2.61 7.82 1.09
N CYS A 231 -2.03 6.63 0.99
CA CYS A 231 -2.05 5.79 -0.21
C CYS A 231 -2.44 4.33 0.10
N HIS A 232 -1.94 3.77 1.20
CA HIS A 232 -2.06 2.36 1.58
C HIS A 232 -3.37 2.07 2.34
N VAL A 233 -4.48 2.35 1.67
CA VAL A 233 -5.85 2.29 2.21
C VAL A 233 -6.84 1.83 1.17
N GLU A 234 -8.00 1.35 1.61
CA GLU A 234 -9.17 1.15 0.77
C GLU A 234 -9.79 2.48 0.34
N TYR A 235 -10.27 2.53 -0.91
CA TYR A 235 -10.89 3.71 -1.47
C TYR A 235 -11.87 3.37 -2.60
N TYR A 236 -12.78 4.30 -2.86
CA TYR A 236 -13.63 4.29 -4.06
C TYR A 236 -13.69 5.67 -4.71
N PHE A 237 -14.32 5.73 -5.89
CA PHE A 237 -14.58 6.97 -6.60
C PHE A 237 -16.05 7.37 -6.48
N ASN A 238 -16.27 8.51 -5.83
CA ASN A 238 -17.59 9.08 -5.61
C ASN A 238 -17.92 10.12 -6.70
N LYS A 239 -18.97 9.84 -7.47
CA LYS A 239 -19.45 10.71 -8.56
C LYS A 239 -20.43 11.80 -8.11
N GLU A 240 -20.85 11.77 -6.85
CA GLU A 240 -21.88 12.66 -6.30
C GLU A 240 -21.28 13.89 -5.59
N ILE A 241 -19.98 13.91 -5.31
CA ILE A 241 -19.31 15.04 -4.62
C ILE A 241 -19.17 16.25 -5.54
N ALA A 242 -18.79 16.03 -6.79
CA ALA A 242 -18.63 17.09 -7.78
C ALA A 242 -19.05 16.60 -9.17
N GLU A 243 -19.85 17.40 -9.87
CA GLU A 243 -20.42 17.02 -11.17
C GLU A 243 -19.32 16.72 -12.20
N GLY A 244 -19.40 15.52 -12.78
CA GLY A 244 -18.46 15.03 -13.78
C GLY A 244 -17.07 14.70 -13.21
N VAL A 245 -16.96 14.41 -11.92
CA VAL A 245 -15.69 14.09 -11.24
C VAL A 245 -15.80 12.77 -10.49
N ASP A 246 -14.85 11.88 -10.75
CA ASP A 246 -14.67 10.62 -10.00
C ASP A 246 -13.85 10.91 -8.72
N TYR A 247 -14.46 11.53 -7.71
CA TYR A 247 -13.74 12.05 -6.54
C TYR A 247 -13.23 10.93 -5.62
N LEU A 248 -11.95 10.98 -5.21
CA LEU A 248 -11.38 9.98 -4.32
C LEU A 248 -11.95 10.08 -2.90
N VAL A 249 -12.47 8.99 -2.35
CA VAL A 249 -12.99 8.94 -0.98
C VAL A 249 -12.51 7.69 -0.26
N PHE A 250 -12.12 7.83 1.01
CA PHE A 250 -11.93 6.68 1.89
C PHE A 250 -13.25 6.39 2.62
N PRO A 251 -13.80 5.17 2.55
CA PRO A 251 -15.12 4.80 3.08
C PRO A 251 -15.14 4.65 4.62
N TRP A 252 -14.53 5.59 5.34
CA TRP A 252 -14.22 5.44 6.77
C TRP A 252 -15.23 6.08 7.72
N ARG A 253 -16.30 6.72 7.21
CA ARG A 253 -17.31 7.43 8.01
C ARG A 253 -17.84 6.59 9.19
N ASN A 254 -18.05 5.30 8.95
CA ASN A 254 -18.64 4.39 9.93
C ASN A 254 -17.57 3.64 10.77
N GLY A 255 -16.28 3.84 10.48
CA GLY A 255 -15.16 3.06 11.01
C GLY A 255 -14.30 2.47 9.90
N THR A 256 -13.24 1.75 10.27
CA THR A 256 -12.26 1.17 9.32
C THR A 256 -12.33 -0.36 9.28
N THR A 257 -13.28 -1.00 9.98
CA THR A 257 -13.44 -2.45 9.91
C THR A 257 -14.11 -2.86 8.60
N ILE A 258 -13.90 -4.09 8.16
CA ILE A 258 -14.54 -4.56 6.92
C ILE A 258 -16.07 -4.51 6.99
N GLU A 259 -16.66 -4.75 8.15
CA GLU A 259 -18.10 -4.63 8.36
C GLU A 259 -18.58 -3.18 8.32
N ASP A 260 -17.83 -2.22 8.85
CA ASP A 260 -18.18 -0.79 8.77
C ASP A 260 -18.16 -0.29 7.32
N LEU A 261 -17.13 -0.70 6.56
CA LEU A 261 -16.99 -0.38 5.14
C LEU A 261 -18.08 -1.06 4.29
N GLU A 262 -18.40 -2.31 4.59
CA GLU A 262 -19.52 -3.02 3.94
C GLU A 262 -20.85 -2.28 4.18
N SER A 263 -21.14 -1.89 5.43
CA SER A 263 -22.33 -1.11 5.77
C SER A 263 -22.35 0.24 5.04
N TYR A 264 -21.21 0.93 4.99
CA TYR A 264 -21.06 2.19 4.28
C TYR A 264 -21.45 2.07 2.80
N TYR A 265 -20.91 1.05 2.10
CA TYR A 265 -21.22 0.84 0.69
C TYR A 265 -22.66 0.39 0.46
N ASP A 266 -23.22 -0.43 1.35
CA ASP A 266 -24.60 -0.89 1.24
C ASP A 266 -25.61 0.24 1.50
N GLU A 267 -25.33 1.16 2.44
CA GLU A 267 -26.12 2.38 2.69
C GLU A 267 -26.19 3.29 1.45
N LEU A 268 -25.09 3.36 0.69
CA LEU A 268 -25.01 4.12 -0.56
C LEU A 268 -25.65 3.40 -1.75
N GLY A 269 -25.92 2.10 -1.65
CA GLY A 269 -26.26 1.26 -2.80
C GLY A 269 -25.14 1.22 -3.84
N PHE A 270 -23.88 1.35 -3.41
CA PHE A 270 -22.73 1.51 -4.28
C PHE A 270 -22.26 0.19 -4.91
N SER A 271 -21.78 0.24 -6.15
CA SER A 271 -21.03 -0.85 -6.78
C SER A 271 -19.97 -0.31 -7.71
N ASP A 272 -18.76 -0.85 -7.63
CA ASP A 272 -17.67 -0.50 -8.55
C ASP A 272 -17.94 -1.02 -9.96
N TRP A 273 -18.46 -2.24 -10.08
CA TRP A 273 -18.86 -2.82 -11.35
C TRP A 273 -19.95 -3.88 -11.20
N THR A 274 -20.62 -4.20 -12.30
CA THR A 274 -21.47 -5.39 -12.40
C THR A 274 -20.65 -6.55 -12.95
N HIS A 275 -20.55 -7.65 -12.20
CA HIS A 275 -19.76 -8.81 -12.62
C HIS A 275 -20.28 -9.41 -13.93
N ALA A 276 -19.41 -9.59 -14.93
CA ALA A 276 -19.83 -9.95 -16.29
C ALA A 276 -20.56 -11.30 -16.39
N MET A 277 -20.23 -12.26 -15.51
CA MET A 277 -20.88 -13.59 -15.49
C MET A 277 -22.13 -13.66 -14.60
N SER A 278 -21.98 -13.43 -13.29
CA SER A 278 -23.07 -13.55 -12.33
C SER A 278 -24.04 -12.37 -12.32
N ARG A 279 -23.66 -11.22 -12.90
CA ARG A 279 -24.39 -9.95 -12.80
C ARG A 279 -24.51 -9.39 -11.37
N ALA A 280 -23.69 -9.88 -10.44
CA ALA A 280 -23.66 -9.35 -9.08
C ALA A 280 -23.12 -7.90 -9.07
N PRO A 281 -23.70 -6.99 -8.26
CA PRO A 281 -23.17 -5.65 -8.06
C PRO A 281 -21.97 -5.72 -7.10
N MET A 282 -20.76 -5.63 -7.63
CA MET A 282 -19.54 -5.94 -6.88
C MET A 282 -18.93 -4.71 -6.20
N LEU A 283 -18.15 -5.00 -5.16
CA LEU A 283 -17.21 -4.07 -4.54
C LEU A 283 -15.79 -4.52 -4.86
N LYS A 284 -14.90 -3.59 -5.15
CA LYS A 284 -13.46 -3.83 -5.25
C LYS A 284 -12.82 -3.35 -3.95
N ALA A 285 -11.95 -4.16 -3.35
CA ALA A 285 -11.04 -3.67 -2.31
C ALA A 285 -9.66 -3.35 -2.90
N GLN A 286 -9.05 -2.24 -2.49
CA GLN A 286 -7.73 -1.80 -2.92
C GLN A 286 -6.86 -1.66 -1.69
N HIS A 287 -5.82 -2.50 -1.59
CA HIS A 287 -4.73 -2.40 -0.59
C HIS A 287 -5.15 -1.78 0.77
N PRO A 288 -6.10 -2.41 1.52
CA PRO A 288 -6.52 -1.95 2.84
C PRO A 288 -5.45 -2.26 3.89
N ASP A 289 -4.22 -1.81 3.65
CA ASP A 289 -3.06 -2.14 4.46
C ASP A 289 -3.17 -1.47 5.82
N TYR A 290 -3.56 -0.19 5.88
CA TYR A 290 -3.72 0.56 7.12
C TYR A 290 -4.90 0.03 7.94
N GLU A 291 -6.06 -0.20 7.31
CA GLU A 291 -7.27 -0.71 7.96
C GLU A 291 -7.03 -2.07 8.61
N ILE A 292 -6.40 -3.01 7.90
CA ILE A 292 -6.07 -4.32 8.46
C ILE A 292 -4.95 -4.19 9.50
N TYR A 293 -3.92 -3.37 9.26
CA TYR A 293 -2.86 -3.11 10.25
C TYR A 293 -3.43 -2.66 11.60
N LEU A 294 -4.41 -1.74 11.62
CA LEU A 294 -5.01 -1.22 12.85
C LEU A 294 -5.61 -2.31 13.75
N THR A 295 -6.03 -3.43 13.17
CA THR A 295 -6.57 -4.58 13.92
C THR A 295 -5.50 -5.50 14.50
N GLY A 296 -4.26 -5.34 14.05
CA GLY A 296 -3.14 -6.22 14.38
C GLY A 296 -2.48 -5.93 15.72
N VAL A 297 -1.77 -6.94 16.25
CA VAL A 297 -1.07 -6.81 17.54
C VAL A 297 0.02 -5.74 17.51
N HIS A 298 0.70 -5.53 16.37
CA HIS A 298 1.74 -4.51 16.23
C HIS A 298 1.16 -3.10 16.41
N ALA A 299 0.05 -2.80 15.73
CA ALA A 299 -0.66 -1.52 15.91
C ALA A 299 -1.16 -1.34 17.34
N GLN A 300 -1.76 -2.38 17.94
CA GLN A 300 -2.23 -2.35 19.34
C GLN A 300 -1.10 -2.07 20.35
N ARG A 301 0.15 -2.36 20.00
CA ARG A 301 1.34 -2.07 20.82
C ARG A 301 2.07 -0.78 20.41
N GLY A 302 1.51 -0.01 19.49
CA GLY A 302 2.04 1.28 19.05
C GLY A 302 3.22 1.18 18.07
N VAL A 303 3.44 0.02 17.44
CA VAL A 303 4.47 -0.15 16.39
C VAL A 303 3.94 0.46 15.10
N SER A 304 4.63 1.45 14.55
CA SER A 304 4.25 2.18 13.33
C SER A 304 4.70 1.44 12.06
N CYS A 305 4.14 1.81 10.90
CA CYS A 305 4.60 1.32 9.59
C CYS A 305 6.11 1.55 9.42
N ALA A 306 6.56 2.75 9.77
CA ALA A 306 7.97 3.14 9.67
C ALA A 306 8.90 2.33 10.59
N ASP A 307 8.44 1.74 11.70
CA ASP A 307 9.33 0.95 12.56
C ASP A 307 9.81 -0.33 11.86
N CYS A 308 9.00 -0.89 10.97
CA CYS A 308 9.35 -2.09 10.21
C CYS A 308 9.86 -1.77 8.79
N HIS A 309 9.23 -0.83 8.10
CA HIS A 309 9.52 -0.56 6.68
C HIS A 309 10.54 0.55 6.45
N MET A 310 10.78 1.39 7.46
CA MET A 310 11.74 2.49 7.42
C MET A 310 12.56 2.53 8.72
N PRO A 311 13.24 1.42 9.08
CA PRO A 311 13.92 1.34 10.36
C PRO A 311 15.05 2.38 10.44
N PHE A 312 15.41 2.76 11.66
CA PHE A 312 16.56 3.64 11.85
C PHE A 312 17.85 2.89 11.56
N ILE A 313 18.76 3.52 10.80
CA ILE A 313 20.10 3.00 10.51
C ILE A 313 21.16 4.02 10.93
N SER A 314 22.40 3.56 11.10
CA SER A 314 23.54 4.39 11.48
C SER A 314 24.64 4.25 10.44
N GLU A 315 25.00 5.35 9.79
CA GLU A 315 26.10 5.42 8.83
C GLU A 315 27.06 6.56 9.22
N GLY A 316 28.36 6.26 9.30
CA GLY A 316 29.34 7.26 9.72
C GLY A 316 29.12 7.84 11.13
N GLY A 317 28.37 7.14 11.99
CA GLY A 317 28.00 7.60 13.34
C GLY A 317 26.79 8.54 13.39
N GLN A 318 26.14 8.81 12.26
CA GLN A 318 24.89 9.57 12.19
C GLN A 318 23.71 8.60 12.06
N LYS A 319 22.72 8.74 12.95
CA LYS A 319 21.47 8.00 12.90
C LYS A 319 20.48 8.74 12.00
N PHE A 320 19.88 8.03 11.05
CA PHE A 320 18.82 8.54 10.18
C PHE A 320 17.80 7.43 9.87
N THR A 321 16.70 7.79 9.24
CA THR A 321 15.66 6.85 8.83
C THR A 321 16.00 6.25 7.47
N ASP A 322 16.07 4.92 7.38
CA ASP A 322 16.23 4.23 6.10
C ASP A 322 14.99 4.47 5.25
N HIS A 323 15.15 5.14 4.11
CA HIS A 323 14.06 5.35 3.16
C HIS A 323 14.01 4.25 2.08
N HIS A 324 14.81 3.18 2.20
CA HIS A 324 14.61 1.98 1.38
C HIS A 324 13.35 1.23 1.86
N ILE A 325 12.18 1.74 1.48
CA ILE A 325 10.88 1.14 1.80
C ILE A 325 10.77 -0.21 1.08
N GLN A 326 10.87 -1.28 1.85
CA GLN A 326 10.98 -2.64 1.33
C GLN A 326 10.29 -3.65 2.25
N SER A 327 10.34 -4.93 1.88
CA SER A 327 9.93 -6.00 2.77
C SER A 327 10.86 -6.05 4.01
N PRO A 328 10.33 -6.00 5.24
CA PRO A 328 11.12 -6.12 6.47
C PRO A 328 11.91 -7.43 6.55
N LEU A 329 11.51 -8.46 5.79
CA LEU A 329 12.24 -9.73 5.67
C LEU A 329 13.61 -9.59 4.99
N ASN A 330 13.85 -8.51 4.22
CA ASN A 330 15.17 -8.22 3.65
C ASN A 330 16.09 -7.52 4.66
N ASN A 331 15.56 -7.04 5.79
CA ASN A 331 16.32 -6.32 6.81
C ASN A 331 15.83 -6.67 8.22
N VAL A 332 15.78 -7.97 8.54
CA VAL A 332 15.22 -8.48 9.82
C VAL A 332 15.94 -7.91 11.04
N ALA A 333 17.26 -7.69 10.94
CA ALA A 333 18.06 -7.17 12.04
C ALA A 333 17.61 -5.78 12.51
N ASN A 334 17.34 -4.87 11.56
CA ASN A 334 16.91 -3.50 11.90
C ASN A 334 15.39 -3.37 12.05
N SER A 335 14.61 -4.28 11.45
CA SER A 335 13.15 -4.18 11.43
C SER A 335 12.48 -4.97 12.57
N CYS A 336 12.99 -6.16 12.89
CA CYS A 336 12.35 -7.08 13.84
C CYS A 336 13.17 -7.21 15.13
N GLN A 337 14.50 -7.43 15.02
CA GLN A 337 15.36 -7.73 16.18
C GLN A 337 15.63 -6.52 17.10
N VAL A 338 15.12 -5.35 16.74
CA VAL A 338 15.02 -4.19 17.66
C VAL A 338 14.07 -4.45 18.83
N CYS A 339 13.10 -5.36 18.66
CA CYS A 339 12.10 -5.75 19.66
C CYS A 339 12.14 -7.24 20.00
N HIS A 340 12.51 -8.08 19.02
CA HIS A 340 12.52 -9.54 19.11
C HIS A 340 13.92 -10.08 19.42
N ARG A 341 13.99 -11.17 20.20
CA ARG A 341 15.26 -11.80 20.61
C ARG A 341 15.50 -13.15 19.93
N GLU A 342 14.52 -13.59 19.15
CA GLU A 342 14.54 -14.80 18.35
C GLU A 342 15.55 -14.67 17.19
N GLU A 343 16.02 -15.82 16.71
CA GLU A 343 16.94 -15.87 15.58
C GLU A 343 16.24 -15.42 14.29
N THR A 344 17.00 -14.80 13.38
CA THR A 344 16.48 -14.26 12.11
C THR A 344 15.66 -15.30 11.34
N GLN A 345 16.14 -16.54 11.28
CA GLN A 345 15.49 -17.61 10.53
C GLN A 345 14.15 -18.01 11.17
N GLU A 346 14.06 -18.04 12.50
CA GLU A 346 12.82 -18.36 13.22
C GLU A 346 11.75 -17.29 12.96
N LEU A 347 12.14 -16.01 12.99
CA LEU A 347 11.23 -14.90 12.67
C LEU A 347 10.71 -14.97 11.23
N ILE A 348 11.57 -15.32 10.26
CA ILE A 348 11.17 -15.49 8.86
C ILE A 348 10.20 -16.68 8.71
N GLU A 349 10.49 -17.81 9.36
CA GLU A 349 9.63 -19.00 9.34
C GLU A 349 8.26 -18.72 9.97
N ASP A 350 8.22 -17.91 11.02
CA ASP A 350 6.98 -17.44 11.64
C ASP A 350 6.10 -16.65 10.67
N VAL A 351 6.73 -15.75 9.90
CA VAL A 351 6.04 -14.95 8.87
C VAL A 351 5.49 -15.87 7.78
N TYR A 352 6.32 -16.77 7.26
CA TYR A 352 5.90 -17.73 6.24
C TYR A 352 4.81 -18.69 6.73
N SER A 353 4.86 -19.15 7.99
CA SER A 353 3.82 -20.01 8.55
C SER A 353 2.44 -19.34 8.56
N ARG A 354 2.38 -18.04 8.86
CA ARG A 354 1.13 -17.26 8.84
C ARG A 354 0.63 -17.07 7.40
N GLN A 355 1.54 -16.73 6.49
CA GLN A 355 1.24 -16.56 5.07
C GLN A 355 0.73 -17.87 4.44
N ASP A 356 1.37 -19.01 4.71
CA ASP A 356 0.97 -20.33 4.20
C ASP A 356 -0.49 -20.67 4.58
N LYS A 357 -0.80 -20.56 5.88
CA LYS A 357 -2.13 -20.89 6.41
C LYS A 357 -3.23 -20.00 5.83
N LEU A 358 -2.94 -18.71 5.66
CA LEU A 358 -3.93 -17.77 5.12
C LEU A 358 -4.08 -17.92 3.61
N LEU A 359 -3.01 -18.23 2.88
CA LEU A 359 -3.07 -18.52 1.46
C LEU A 359 -3.90 -19.78 1.17
N GLU A 360 -3.76 -20.82 1.98
CA GLU A 360 -4.60 -22.03 1.89
C GLU A 360 -6.09 -21.69 1.99
N ASN A 361 -6.48 -20.94 3.03
CA ASN A 361 -7.86 -20.50 3.21
C ASN A 361 -8.33 -19.57 2.07
N ARG A 362 -7.47 -18.66 1.60
CA ARG A 362 -7.78 -17.76 0.48
C ARG A 362 -8.07 -18.54 -0.79
N ASN A 363 -7.27 -19.57 -1.10
CA ASN A 363 -7.47 -20.42 -2.27
C ASN A 363 -8.80 -21.20 -2.22
N ILE A 364 -9.22 -21.64 -1.04
CA ILE A 364 -10.54 -22.26 -0.83
C ILE A 364 -11.64 -21.25 -1.16
N LEU A 365 -11.55 -20.03 -0.61
CA LEU A 365 -12.52 -18.98 -0.86
C LEU A 365 -12.60 -18.58 -2.35
N GLU A 366 -11.45 -18.35 -2.99
CA GLU A 366 -11.36 -18.05 -4.42
C GLU A 366 -12.03 -19.14 -5.27
N THR A 367 -11.78 -20.40 -4.94
CA THR A 367 -12.39 -21.54 -5.63
C THR A 367 -13.92 -21.51 -5.47
N LEU A 368 -14.42 -21.29 -4.25
CA LEU A 368 -15.86 -21.20 -4.00
C LEU A 368 -16.50 -20.03 -4.74
N LEU A 369 -15.86 -18.87 -4.77
CA LEU A 369 -16.35 -17.68 -5.46
C LEU A 369 -16.41 -17.88 -6.98
N VAL A 370 -15.37 -18.47 -7.59
CA VAL A 370 -15.41 -18.85 -9.01
C VAL A 370 -16.61 -19.74 -9.29
N ARG A 371 -16.85 -20.75 -8.44
CA ARG A 371 -18.01 -21.63 -8.58
C ARG A 371 -19.32 -20.85 -8.46
N CYS A 372 -19.45 -19.93 -7.50
CA CYS A 372 -20.63 -19.07 -7.37
C CYS A 372 -20.89 -18.27 -8.66
N HIS A 373 -19.86 -17.68 -9.26
CA HIS A 373 -20.03 -16.89 -10.49
C HIS A 373 -20.43 -17.73 -11.69
N VAL A 374 -19.85 -18.92 -11.85
CA VAL A 374 -20.19 -19.87 -12.92
C VAL A 374 -21.61 -20.42 -12.74
N GLU A 375 -21.98 -20.83 -11.53
CA GLU A 375 -23.31 -21.34 -11.19
C GLU A 375 -24.39 -20.25 -11.35
N ALA A 376 -24.10 -19.01 -10.92
CA ALA A 376 -25.00 -17.87 -11.12
C ALA A 376 -25.23 -17.57 -12.60
N LYS A 377 -24.17 -17.63 -13.42
CA LYS A 377 -24.30 -17.49 -14.88
C LYS A 377 -25.21 -18.60 -15.44
N ALA A 378 -25.01 -19.85 -15.02
CA ALA A 378 -25.85 -20.96 -15.46
C ALA A 378 -27.32 -20.79 -15.05
N ALA A 379 -27.60 -20.29 -13.84
CA ALA A 379 -28.97 -19.98 -13.40
C ALA A 379 -29.61 -18.91 -14.29
N TRP A 380 -28.86 -17.86 -14.66
CA TRP A 380 -29.33 -16.84 -15.62
C TRP A 380 -29.61 -17.40 -17.00
N ASP A 381 -28.69 -18.21 -17.55
CA ASP A 381 -28.84 -18.83 -18.87
C ASP A 381 -30.07 -19.76 -18.93
N ARG A 382 -30.54 -20.24 -17.77
CA ARG A 382 -31.73 -21.09 -17.59
C ARG A 382 -32.99 -20.32 -17.22
N GLY A 383 -32.97 -18.99 -17.30
CA GLY A 383 -34.14 -18.14 -17.11
C GLY A 383 -34.46 -17.81 -15.66
N ALA A 384 -33.48 -17.78 -14.77
CA ALA A 384 -33.66 -17.18 -13.45
C ALA A 384 -34.06 -15.70 -13.61
N ASP A 385 -34.89 -15.20 -12.69
CA ASP A 385 -35.25 -13.78 -12.60
C ASP A 385 -34.48 -13.04 -11.49
N GLU A 386 -34.54 -11.71 -11.51
CA GLU A 386 -33.86 -10.85 -10.53
C GLU A 386 -34.31 -11.10 -9.09
N ARG A 387 -35.57 -11.47 -8.88
CA ARG A 387 -36.10 -11.75 -7.54
C ARG A 387 -35.52 -13.04 -6.99
N GLN A 388 -35.38 -14.07 -7.82
CA GLN A 388 -34.74 -15.34 -7.44
C GLN A 388 -33.24 -15.17 -7.16
N MET A 389 -32.58 -14.28 -7.91
CA MET A 389 -31.14 -14.08 -7.81
C MET A 389 -30.72 -13.07 -6.73
N LYS A 390 -31.62 -12.21 -6.25
CA LYS A 390 -31.30 -11.11 -5.33
C LYS A 390 -30.41 -11.51 -4.14
N ASP A 391 -30.83 -12.50 -3.35
CA ASP A 391 -30.11 -12.90 -2.14
C ASP A 391 -28.80 -13.63 -2.46
N ILE A 392 -28.79 -14.41 -3.56
CA ILE A 392 -27.60 -15.08 -4.09
C ILE A 392 -26.54 -14.04 -4.50
N LEU A 393 -26.93 -13.03 -5.28
CA LEU A 393 -26.02 -11.98 -5.73
C LEU A 393 -25.47 -11.16 -4.57
N ASN A 394 -26.30 -10.90 -3.56
CA ASN A 394 -25.85 -10.25 -2.33
C ASN A 394 -24.84 -11.13 -1.57
N GLY A 395 -25.09 -12.45 -1.49
CA GLY A 395 -24.12 -13.40 -0.92
C GLY A 395 -22.79 -13.39 -1.68
N ILE A 396 -22.82 -13.41 -3.01
CA ILE A 396 -21.62 -13.32 -3.86
C ILE A 396 -20.86 -12.02 -3.61
N ARG A 397 -21.56 -10.87 -3.64
CA ARG A 397 -20.99 -9.54 -3.35
C ARG A 397 -20.25 -9.52 -2.02
N ARG A 398 -20.93 -9.94 -0.93
CA ARG A 398 -20.39 -9.92 0.43
C ARG A 398 -19.27 -10.92 0.68
N ALA A 399 -19.34 -12.10 0.04
CA ALA A 399 -18.28 -13.08 0.11
C ALA A 399 -17.03 -12.61 -0.64
N GLN A 400 -17.19 -12.03 -1.83
CA GLN A 400 -16.08 -11.52 -2.61
C GLN A 400 -15.48 -10.26 -1.98
N TRP A 401 -16.28 -9.37 -1.38
CA TRP A 401 -15.79 -8.25 -0.60
C TRP A 401 -14.81 -8.70 0.50
N ARG A 402 -15.18 -9.73 1.26
CA ARG A 402 -14.31 -10.35 2.28
C ARG A 402 -13.03 -10.94 1.70
N TRP A 403 -13.14 -11.67 0.59
CA TRP A 403 -11.96 -12.16 -0.10
C TRP A 403 -11.03 -11.02 -0.53
N ASP A 404 -11.57 -10.04 -1.25
CA ASP A 404 -10.78 -8.99 -1.88
C ASP A 404 -10.11 -8.11 -0.83
N PHE A 405 -10.82 -7.76 0.24
CA PHE A 405 -10.28 -6.98 1.36
C PHE A 405 -9.04 -7.65 2.01
N THR A 406 -9.01 -8.98 2.03
CA THR A 406 -7.84 -9.73 2.53
C THR A 406 -6.77 -10.00 1.48
N ALA A 407 -7.14 -10.07 0.20
CA ALA A 407 -6.25 -10.38 -0.91
C ALA A 407 -5.54 -9.13 -1.49
N ALA A 408 -6.17 -7.96 -1.36
CA ALA A 408 -5.70 -6.72 -1.98
C ALA A 408 -4.52 -6.07 -1.25
N GLY A 409 -4.36 -6.30 0.06
CA GLY A 409 -3.19 -5.88 0.83
C GLY A 409 -2.21 -7.04 1.02
N HIS A 410 -1.06 -6.97 0.35
CA HIS A 410 -0.10 -8.09 0.29
C HIS A 410 0.59 -8.38 1.63
N GLY A 411 0.63 -7.39 2.54
CA GLY A 411 1.18 -7.53 3.88
C GLY A 411 0.18 -8.00 4.94
N ASN A 412 -1.12 -8.05 4.61
CA ASN A 412 -2.21 -8.22 5.59
C ASN A 412 -2.13 -9.54 6.38
N SER A 413 -1.66 -10.60 5.73
CA SER A 413 -1.38 -11.90 6.37
C SER A 413 -0.36 -11.85 7.50
N PHE A 414 0.48 -10.80 7.56
CA PHE A 414 1.43 -10.58 8.65
C PHE A 414 0.98 -9.42 9.56
N HIS A 415 0.43 -8.34 9.00
CA HIS A 415 0.00 -7.18 9.78
C HIS A 415 -1.10 -7.56 10.79
N SER A 416 -2.09 -8.35 10.37
CA SER A 416 -3.15 -8.86 11.25
C SER A 416 -3.61 -10.26 10.81
N PRO A 417 -2.82 -11.32 11.11
CA PRO A 417 -3.11 -12.68 10.66
C PRO A 417 -4.45 -13.22 11.19
N VAL A 418 -4.79 -12.91 12.44
CA VAL A 418 -6.02 -13.39 13.08
C VAL A 418 -7.24 -12.78 12.43
N GLU A 419 -7.24 -11.46 12.22
CA GLU A 419 -8.36 -10.78 11.56
C GLU A 419 -8.48 -11.19 10.09
N THR A 420 -7.35 -11.23 9.37
CA THR A 420 -7.32 -11.72 7.98
C THR A 420 -7.93 -13.12 7.87
N GLY A 421 -7.58 -14.02 8.78
CA GLY A 421 -8.16 -15.37 8.84
C GLY A 421 -9.66 -15.38 9.17
N ARG A 422 -10.13 -14.53 10.09
CA ARG A 422 -11.55 -14.37 10.42
C ARG A 422 -12.35 -13.93 9.19
N ILE A 423 -11.86 -12.92 8.49
CA ILE A 423 -12.51 -12.34 7.31
C ILE A 423 -12.62 -13.39 6.19
N ILE A 424 -11.53 -14.09 5.86
CA ILE A 424 -11.53 -15.17 4.86
C ILE A 424 -12.54 -16.25 5.24
N THR A 425 -12.54 -16.69 6.50
CA THR A 425 -13.46 -17.74 6.97
C THR A 425 -14.92 -17.29 6.89
N GLY A 426 -15.21 -16.03 7.19
CA GLY A 426 -16.54 -15.43 6.98
C GLY A 426 -16.94 -15.43 5.51
N GLY A 427 -16.02 -15.10 4.61
CA GLY A 427 -16.24 -15.19 3.17
C GLY A 427 -16.55 -16.61 2.70
N ILE A 428 -15.85 -17.61 3.23
CA ILE A 428 -16.09 -19.04 2.92
C ILE A 428 -17.51 -19.44 3.34
N ALA A 429 -17.95 -19.06 4.53
CA ALA A 429 -19.29 -19.37 5.02
C ALA A 429 -20.37 -18.75 4.13
N ILE A 430 -20.23 -17.48 3.74
CA ILE A 430 -21.19 -16.79 2.87
C ILE A 430 -21.19 -17.39 1.46
N ALA A 431 -20.01 -17.67 0.89
CA ALA A 431 -19.92 -18.29 -0.44
C ALA A 431 -20.57 -19.68 -0.47
N GLN A 432 -20.35 -20.50 0.55
CA GLN A 432 -21.01 -21.82 0.68
C GLN A 432 -22.53 -21.69 0.71
N GLU A 433 -23.07 -20.76 1.51
CA GLU A 433 -24.52 -20.51 1.57
C GLU A 433 -25.07 -20.05 0.21
N ALA A 434 -24.37 -19.15 -0.48
CA ALA A 434 -24.74 -18.73 -1.83
C ALA A 434 -24.78 -19.91 -2.82
N ARG A 435 -23.81 -20.83 -2.76
CA ARG A 435 -23.79 -22.05 -3.59
C ARG A 435 -24.95 -23.00 -3.26
N VAL A 436 -25.32 -23.13 -1.99
CA VAL A 436 -26.50 -23.92 -1.59
C VAL A 436 -27.78 -23.33 -2.18
N GLN A 437 -27.93 -22.00 -2.14
CA GLN A 437 -29.07 -21.30 -2.74
C GLN A 437 -29.08 -21.46 -4.27
N LEU A 438 -27.92 -21.34 -4.92
CA LEU A 438 -27.75 -21.59 -6.35
C LEU A 438 -28.14 -23.02 -6.73
N ALA A 439 -27.69 -24.03 -5.99
CA ALA A 439 -28.03 -25.43 -6.25
C ALA A 439 -29.54 -25.69 -6.14
N ARG A 440 -30.21 -25.08 -5.15
CA ARG A 440 -31.68 -25.13 -5.01
C ARG A 440 -32.39 -24.45 -6.18
N LEU A 441 -31.91 -23.29 -6.60
CA LEU A 441 -32.45 -22.56 -7.74
C LEU A 441 -32.31 -23.37 -9.03
N LEU A 442 -31.11 -23.87 -9.32
CA LEU A 442 -30.82 -24.74 -10.47
C LEU A 442 -31.69 -26.02 -10.45
N SER A 443 -31.89 -26.61 -9.27
CA SER A 443 -32.79 -27.77 -9.10
C SER A 443 -34.24 -27.42 -9.43
N SER A 444 -34.72 -26.24 -9.01
CA SER A 444 -36.06 -25.76 -9.38
C SER A 444 -36.22 -25.49 -10.88
N GLN A 445 -35.11 -25.27 -11.58
CA GLN A 445 -35.03 -25.14 -13.04
C GLN A 445 -34.78 -26.50 -13.75
N GLY A 446 -34.88 -27.62 -13.02
CA GLY A 446 -34.72 -28.97 -13.56
C GLY A 446 -33.28 -29.39 -13.83
N TYR A 447 -32.29 -28.74 -13.19
CA TYR A 447 -30.87 -29.13 -13.27
C TYR A 447 -30.41 -29.73 -11.95
N PHE A 448 -30.03 -31.02 -11.98
CA PHE A 448 -29.75 -31.82 -10.77
C PHE A 448 -28.29 -32.29 -10.68
N GLU A 449 -27.45 -31.86 -11.61
CA GLU A 449 -26.03 -32.25 -11.69
C GLU A 449 -25.13 -31.12 -11.19
N GLU A 450 -23.83 -31.37 -11.07
CA GLU A 450 -22.84 -30.33 -10.80
C GLU A 450 -22.58 -29.52 -12.08
N ILE A 451 -22.53 -28.19 -11.96
CA ILE A 451 -22.20 -27.31 -13.09
C ILE A 451 -20.77 -27.60 -13.56
N PRO A 452 -20.53 -27.85 -14.86
CA PRO A 452 -19.18 -27.97 -15.39
C PRO A 452 -18.40 -26.68 -15.22
N TYR A 453 -17.25 -26.75 -14.57
CA TYR A 453 -16.36 -25.60 -14.40
C TYR A 453 -15.37 -25.48 -15.56
N PRO A 454 -15.07 -24.25 -16.00
CA PRO A 454 -14.08 -24.01 -17.04
C PRO A 454 -12.68 -24.41 -16.59
N ASP A 455 -11.84 -24.78 -17.55
CA ASP A 455 -10.41 -24.90 -17.29
C ASP A 455 -9.79 -23.50 -17.20
N ILE A 456 -9.49 -23.09 -15.98
CA ILE A 456 -8.81 -21.82 -15.66
C ILE A 456 -7.44 -22.08 -15.03
N SER A 457 -6.76 -23.17 -15.44
CA SER A 457 -5.47 -23.58 -14.88
C SER A 457 -4.33 -22.59 -15.09
N THR A 458 -4.48 -21.65 -16.03
CA THR A 458 -3.51 -20.59 -16.31
C THR A 458 -4.20 -19.24 -16.47
N LYS A 459 -3.46 -18.15 -16.30
CA LYS A 459 -3.94 -16.78 -16.52
C LYS A 459 -4.59 -16.63 -17.89
N ALA A 460 -3.91 -17.10 -18.94
CA ALA A 460 -4.39 -16.99 -20.32
C ALA A 460 -5.76 -17.68 -20.51
N LYS A 461 -5.92 -18.90 -19.97
CA LYS A 461 -7.20 -19.62 -20.05
C LYS A 461 -8.31 -18.92 -19.27
N ALA A 462 -7.99 -18.37 -18.09
CA ALA A 462 -8.94 -17.60 -17.30
C ALA A 462 -9.41 -16.33 -18.02
N GLN A 463 -8.48 -15.59 -18.65
CA GLN A 463 -8.75 -14.37 -19.40
C GLN A 463 -9.55 -14.66 -20.70
N GLU A 464 -9.20 -15.73 -21.41
CA GLU A 464 -9.96 -16.22 -22.57
C GLU A 464 -11.40 -16.60 -22.17
N TYR A 465 -11.56 -17.33 -21.06
CA TYR A 465 -12.86 -17.76 -20.57
C TYR A 465 -13.82 -16.59 -20.28
N ILE A 466 -13.29 -15.48 -19.76
CA ILE A 466 -14.09 -14.26 -19.50
C ILE A 466 -14.19 -13.33 -20.71
N GLY A 467 -13.65 -13.73 -21.87
CA GLY A 467 -13.80 -13.03 -23.14
C GLY A 467 -12.85 -11.85 -23.35
N LEU A 468 -11.67 -11.84 -22.72
CA LEU A 468 -10.66 -10.80 -22.96
C LEU A 468 -9.81 -11.12 -24.20
N ASP A 469 -9.75 -10.19 -25.15
CA ASP A 469 -8.78 -10.22 -26.26
C ASP A 469 -7.43 -9.68 -25.79
N MET A 470 -6.64 -10.55 -25.17
CA MET A 470 -5.34 -10.16 -24.61
C MET A 470 -4.30 -9.85 -25.69
N GLU A 471 -4.43 -10.38 -26.91
CA GLU A 471 -3.52 -10.04 -28.00
C GLU A 471 -3.72 -8.57 -28.41
N MET A 472 -4.97 -8.17 -28.63
CA MET A 472 -5.32 -6.78 -28.95
C MET A 472 -4.96 -5.83 -27.81
N ILE A 473 -5.34 -6.14 -26.57
CA ILE A 473 -5.07 -5.28 -25.40
C ILE A 473 -3.56 -5.04 -25.22
N ASN A 474 -2.74 -6.09 -25.33
CA ASN A 474 -1.29 -5.94 -25.18
C ASN A 474 -0.66 -5.17 -26.35
N LYS A 475 -1.15 -5.40 -27.58
CA LYS A 475 -0.69 -4.67 -28.76
C LYS A 475 -0.97 -3.17 -28.65
N GLU A 476 -2.19 -2.80 -28.30
CA GLU A 476 -2.58 -1.40 -28.08
C GLU A 476 -1.74 -0.76 -26.98
N LYS A 477 -1.53 -1.47 -25.86
CA LYS A 477 -0.68 -0.97 -24.79
C LYS A 477 0.76 -0.76 -25.23
N GLY A 478 1.32 -1.68 -26.01
CA GLY A 478 2.65 -1.55 -26.59
C GLY A 478 2.80 -0.27 -27.41
N LEU A 479 1.82 0.01 -28.27
CA LEU A 479 1.80 1.24 -29.09
C LEU A 479 1.70 2.51 -28.23
N PHE A 480 0.90 2.50 -27.17
CA PHE A 480 0.82 3.62 -26.22
C PHE A 480 2.17 3.89 -25.54
N LEU A 481 2.83 2.83 -25.06
CA LEU A 481 4.13 2.93 -24.38
C LEU A 481 5.25 3.41 -25.32
N GLU A 482 5.19 3.04 -26.60
CA GLU A 482 6.17 3.44 -27.61
C GLU A 482 5.96 4.89 -28.08
N ASN A 483 4.70 5.32 -28.29
CA ASN A 483 4.40 6.55 -29.02
C ASN A 483 3.92 7.72 -28.14
N VAL A 484 3.28 7.44 -27.00
CA VAL A 484 2.63 8.46 -26.17
C VAL A 484 3.47 8.78 -24.93
N VAL A 485 3.89 7.75 -24.19
CA VAL A 485 4.67 7.94 -22.94
C VAL A 485 5.95 8.74 -23.16
N PRO A 486 6.78 8.50 -24.21
CA PRO A 486 7.97 9.31 -24.44
C PRO A 486 7.65 10.79 -24.71
N ARG A 487 6.54 11.08 -25.40
CA ARG A 487 6.07 12.46 -25.62
C ARG A 487 5.68 13.13 -24.30
N TRP A 488 4.93 12.44 -23.45
CA TRP A 488 4.56 12.91 -22.11
C TRP A 488 5.79 13.24 -21.27
N MET A 489 6.72 12.30 -21.16
CA MET A 489 7.94 12.46 -20.38
C MET A 489 8.86 13.56 -20.94
N GLY A 490 8.89 13.75 -22.25
CA GLY A 490 9.62 14.84 -22.90
C GLY A 490 9.01 16.21 -22.56
N GLN A 491 7.70 16.35 -22.73
CA GLN A 491 6.99 17.60 -22.45
C GLN A 491 7.01 17.95 -20.96
N GLY A 492 6.88 16.97 -20.07
CA GLY A 492 6.97 17.18 -18.62
C GLY A 492 8.36 17.69 -18.20
N ARG A 493 9.43 17.11 -18.74
CA ARG A 493 10.80 17.59 -18.48
C ARG A 493 11.04 19.02 -19.00
N GLU A 494 10.50 19.36 -20.17
CA GLU A 494 10.57 20.74 -20.68
C GLU A 494 9.70 21.73 -19.87
N ARG A 495 8.62 21.27 -19.23
CA ARG A 495 7.88 22.08 -18.25
C ARG A 495 8.75 22.34 -17.02
N GLU A 496 9.33 21.31 -16.42
CA GLU A 496 10.13 21.45 -15.19
C GLU A 496 11.32 22.40 -15.38
N LYS A 497 12.01 22.31 -16.53
CA LYS A 497 13.07 23.25 -16.90
C LYS A 497 12.61 24.71 -17.00
N ARG A 498 11.32 24.98 -17.15
CA ARG A 498 10.75 26.35 -17.25
C ARG A 498 10.14 26.82 -15.94
N GLU A 499 9.45 25.93 -15.21
CA GLU A 499 8.76 26.28 -13.97
C GLU A 499 9.71 26.40 -12.77
N TYR A 500 10.85 25.70 -12.79
CA TYR A 500 11.80 25.66 -11.68
C TYR A 500 13.20 26.17 -12.06
N VAL A 501 13.28 27.22 -12.87
CA VAL A 501 14.53 27.94 -13.15
C VAL A 501 14.92 28.74 -11.90
N GLU A 502 16.14 28.51 -11.40
CA GLU A 502 16.79 29.36 -10.39
C GLU A 502 17.04 30.80 -10.87
#